data_AF-A0A7W7HXI5-F1
#
_entry.id   AF-A0A7W7HXI5-F1
#
_cell.length_a   1.000
_cell.length_b   1.000
_cell.length_c   1.000
_cell.angle_alpha   90.00
_cell.angle_beta   90.00
_cell.angle_gamma   90.00
#
_symmetry.space_group_name_H-M   'P 1'
#
loop_
_entity.id
_entity.type
_entity.pdbx_description
1 polymer ?
#
loop_
_entity_poly.entity_id
_entity_poly.type
_entity_poly.pdbx_seq_one_letter_code
_entity_poly.pdbx_strand_id
1 'polypeptide(L)'
;MFRLIQLQAQHGVPRIGVDADGYGSERAALARYRETPSEFFGIGRFDPTGRLSEIIMDTVCGPAGGECPQPAVVVHAETFQRLCDNCSFGLDALTLPELALRLGVVVRMAPVLARSGRHAAPEEGCSASNRIAREFASHVEDPGWRTELCAELARTPGAVTGLLIGVGALSHRDVLDLYPALCALGTQLPAGVHADLLRATTRPQSPAGVTGLRLGL
;
A
#
# COMPACT_ATOMS: atom_id res chain seq x y z
N MET A 1 -14.41 -10.71 -0.94
CA MET A 1 -13.53 -11.59 -0.15
C MET A 1 -12.20 -11.75 -0.89
N PHE A 2 -11.09 -11.96 -0.19
CA PHE A 2 -9.77 -12.16 -0.83
C PHE A 2 -9.21 -13.54 -0.47
N ARG A 3 -8.52 -14.20 -1.39
CA ARG A 3 -7.84 -15.50 -1.16
C ARG A 3 -6.53 -15.55 -1.91
N LEU A 4 -5.58 -16.34 -1.45
CA LEU A 4 -4.33 -16.53 -2.18
C LEU A 4 -4.58 -17.41 -3.41
N ILE A 5 -3.88 -17.09 -4.50
CA ILE A 5 -3.99 -17.76 -5.78
C ILE A 5 -2.67 -18.42 -6.10
N GLN A 6 -2.72 -19.72 -6.38
CA GLN A 6 -1.64 -20.46 -6.99
C GLN A 6 -1.88 -20.48 -8.50
N LEU A 7 -0.86 -20.14 -9.29
CA LEU A 7 -0.93 -20.27 -10.73
C LEU A 7 0.09 -21.33 -11.14
N GLN A 8 -0.41 -22.48 -11.56
CA GLN A 8 0.43 -23.60 -11.96
C GLN A 8 0.34 -23.80 -13.47
N ALA A 9 1.47 -24.07 -14.09
CA ALA A 9 1.52 -24.50 -15.47
C ALA A 9 1.37 -26.02 -15.52
N GLN A 10 0.23 -26.50 -16.02
CA GLN A 10 0.07 -27.92 -16.34
C GLN A 10 0.00 -28.05 -17.86
N HIS A 11 1.08 -28.55 -18.46
CA HIS A 11 1.24 -28.65 -19.92
C HIS A 11 1.02 -27.31 -20.66
N GLY A 12 1.50 -26.20 -20.08
CA GLY A 12 1.34 -24.85 -20.65
C GLY A 12 -0.06 -24.24 -20.48
N VAL A 13 -1.01 -24.95 -19.86
CA VAL A 13 -2.33 -24.40 -19.52
C VAL A 13 -2.30 -23.87 -18.08
N PRO A 14 -2.70 -22.62 -17.84
CA PRO A 14 -2.77 -22.08 -16.49
C PRO A 14 -3.87 -22.77 -15.68
N ARG A 15 -3.52 -23.27 -14.49
CA ARG A 15 -4.47 -23.72 -13.48
C ARG A 15 -4.42 -22.81 -12.27
N ILE A 16 -5.59 -22.33 -11.88
CA ILE A 16 -5.78 -21.46 -10.72
C ILE A 16 -6.15 -22.34 -9.52
N GLY A 17 -5.20 -22.53 -8.61
CA GLY A 17 -5.47 -23.03 -7.26
C GLY A 17 -5.88 -21.87 -6.36
N VAL A 18 -6.84 -22.12 -5.47
CA VAL A 18 -7.32 -21.12 -4.50
C VAL A 18 -7.05 -21.66 -3.11
N ASP A 19 -6.38 -20.87 -2.29
CA ASP A 19 -6.15 -21.23 -0.90
C ASP A 19 -7.47 -21.29 -0.11
N ALA A 20 -7.53 -22.17 0.88
CA ALA A 20 -8.73 -22.37 1.68
C ALA A 20 -9.02 -21.16 2.58
N ASP A 21 -7.98 -20.43 2.99
CA ASP A 21 -8.13 -19.31 3.89
C ASP A 21 -8.63 -18.06 3.16
N GLY A 22 -9.69 -17.49 3.71
CA GLY A 22 -10.29 -16.24 3.26
C GLY A 22 -9.83 -15.06 4.09
N TYR A 23 -9.50 -13.96 3.42
CA TYR A 23 -9.14 -12.70 4.05
C TYR A 23 -10.24 -11.65 3.85
N GLY A 24 -10.47 -10.87 4.90
CA GLY A 24 -11.42 -9.75 4.89
C GLY A 24 -10.93 -8.53 4.09
N SER A 25 -9.63 -8.44 3.79
CA SER A 25 -9.04 -7.31 3.05
C SER A 25 -7.88 -7.74 2.14
N GLU A 26 -7.67 -6.99 1.05
CA GLU A 26 -6.54 -7.15 0.12
C GLU A 26 -5.20 -7.08 0.86
N ARG A 27 -5.10 -6.15 1.82
CA ARG A 27 -3.89 -5.90 2.58
C ARG A 27 -3.48 -7.08 3.47
N ALA A 28 -4.43 -7.71 4.15
CA ALA A 28 -4.17 -8.89 4.96
C ALA A 28 -3.71 -10.07 4.09
N ALA A 29 -4.33 -10.23 2.92
CA ALA A 29 -3.91 -11.23 1.96
C ALA A 29 -2.50 -10.94 1.40
N LEU A 30 -2.16 -9.68 1.10
CA LEU A 30 -0.82 -9.26 0.64
C LEU A 30 0.25 -9.49 1.70
N ALA A 31 -0.04 -9.22 2.96
CA ALA A 31 0.89 -9.48 4.05
C ALA A 31 1.23 -10.98 4.13
N ARG A 32 0.19 -11.83 4.17
CA ARG A 32 0.39 -13.28 4.22
C ARG A 32 1.06 -13.83 2.96
N TYR A 33 0.67 -13.34 1.79
CA TYR A 33 1.29 -13.66 0.51
C TYR A 33 2.81 -13.43 0.53
N ARG A 34 3.27 -12.33 1.13
CA ARG A 34 4.69 -11.94 1.17
C ARG A 34 5.51 -12.73 2.18
N GLU A 35 4.89 -13.43 3.12
CA GLU A 35 5.58 -14.37 4.00
C GLU A 35 5.99 -15.65 3.23
N THR A 36 5.19 -16.09 2.25
CA THR A 36 5.46 -17.30 1.45
C THR A 36 5.26 -17.08 -0.06
N PRO A 37 6.00 -16.14 -0.69
CA PRO A 37 5.75 -15.72 -2.08
C PRO A 37 6.09 -16.77 -3.14
N SER A 38 6.85 -17.82 -2.78
CA SER A 38 7.19 -18.94 -3.68
C SER A 38 6.04 -19.93 -3.87
N GLU A 39 5.07 -19.95 -2.95
CA GLU A 39 3.95 -20.90 -2.98
C GLU A 39 2.75 -20.36 -3.76
N PHE A 40 2.69 -19.03 -3.94
CA PHE A 40 1.53 -18.34 -4.49
C PHE A 40 1.93 -17.39 -5.62
N PHE A 41 1.04 -17.22 -6.58
CA PHE A 41 1.17 -16.28 -7.69
C PHE A 41 0.70 -14.86 -7.31
N GLY A 42 -0.38 -14.76 -6.54
CA GLY A 42 -0.97 -13.48 -6.14
C GLY A 42 -2.23 -13.66 -5.30
N ILE A 43 -3.11 -12.67 -5.33
CA ILE A 43 -4.35 -12.65 -4.55
C ILE A 43 -5.55 -12.54 -5.47
N GLY A 44 -6.53 -13.39 -5.26
CA GLY A 44 -7.81 -13.34 -5.96
C GLY A 44 -8.82 -12.56 -5.15
N ARG A 45 -9.49 -11.61 -5.79
CA ARG A 45 -10.71 -10.99 -5.28
C ARG A 45 -11.91 -11.76 -5.79
N PHE A 46 -12.73 -12.22 -4.85
CA PHE A 46 -13.96 -12.96 -5.13
C PHE A 46 -15.18 -12.07 -4.90
N ASP A 47 -16.11 -12.15 -5.83
CA ASP A 47 -17.41 -11.49 -5.74
C ASP A 47 -18.32 -12.17 -4.69
N PRO A 48 -19.50 -11.60 -4.36
CA PRO A 48 -20.42 -12.20 -3.40
C PRO A 48 -20.95 -13.59 -3.80
N THR A 49 -20.88 -13.95 -5.08
CA THR A 49 -21.30 -15.26 -5.60
C THR A 49 -20.21 -16.32 -5.51
N GLY A 50 -19.01 -15.94 -5.05
CA GLY A 50 -17.86 -16.83 -4.93
C GLY A 50 -17.07 -17.01 -6.22
N ARG A 51 -17.32 -16.18 -7.25
CA ARG A 51 -16.55 -16.20 -8.50
C ARG A 51 -15.32 -15.31 -8.40
N LEU A 52 -14.21 -15.78 -8.95
CA LEU A 52 -13.00 -14.98 -9.08
C LEU A 52 -13.26 -13.82 -10.06
N SER A 53 -13.12 -12.60 -9.55
CA SER A 53 -13.41 -11.36 -10.28
C SER A 53 -12.15 -10.62 -10.73
N GLU A 54 -11.06 -10.72 -9.97
CA GLU A 54 -9.80 -10.03 -10.22
C GLU A 54 -8.64 -10.81 -9.58
N ILE A 55 -7.48 -10.80 -10.22
CA ILE A 55 -6.20 -11.23 -9.66
C ILE A 55 -5.30 -10.01 -9.45
N ILE A 56 -4.74 -9.91 -8.25
CA ILE A 56 -3.88 -8.85 -7.77
C ILE A 56 -2.48 -9.45 -7.60
N MET A 57 -1.55 -9.02 -8.44
CA MET A 57 -0.20 -9.57 -8.52
C MET A 57 0.79 -8.67 -7.77
N ASP A 58 1.63 -9.24 -6.91
CA ASP A 58 2.64 -8.44 -6.22
C ASP A 58 3.66 -7.82 -7.20
N THR A 59 4.25 -6.70 -6.80
CA THR A 59 5.22 -5.93 -7.60
C THR A 59 6.64 -6.47 -7.48
N VAL A 60 6.85 -7.55 -6.73
CA VAL A 60 8.18 -8.13 -6.53
C VAL A 60 8.52 -9.06 -7.70
N CYS A 61 9.65 -8.81 -8.34
CA CYS A 61 10.22 -9.71 -9.34
C CYS A 61 10.77 -10.99 -8.68
N GLY A 62 10.33 -12.19 -9.11
CA GLY A 62 10.83 -13.50 -8.63
C GLY A 62 9.77 -14.63 -8.54
N PRO A 63 10.17 -15.90 -8.80
CA PRO A 63 10.43 -16.85 -7.71
C PRO A 63 11.69 -17.73 -7.88
N ALA A 64 12.80 -17.17 -8.37
CA ALA A 64 14.14 -17.78 -8.27
C ALA A 64 15.20 -16.67 -8.20
N GLY A 65 15.98 -16.60 -7.11
CA GLY A 65 17.07 -15.61 -6.92
C GLY A 65 16.60 -14.25 -6.39
N GLY A 66 15.87 -14.25 -5.29
CA GLY A 66 15.25 -13.07 -4.68
C GLY A 66 16.25 -11.98 -4.29
N GLU A 67 16.59 -11.10 -5.23
CA GLU A 67 17.41 -9.91 -5.00
C GLU A 67 17.17 -8.82 -6.06
N CYS A 68 16.19 -8.98 -6.96
CA CYS A 68 15.92 -7.97 -7.98
C CYS A 68 15.24 -6.73 -7.35
N PRO A 69 15.88 -5.55 -7.38
CA PRO A 69 15.31 -4.35 -6.79
C PRO A 69 14.15 -3.78 -7.63
N GLN A 70 14.07 -4.18 -8.91
CA GLN A 70 13.13 -3.66 -9.88
C GLN A 70 11.74 -4.29 -9.73
N PRO A 71 10.67 -3.50 -9.95
CA PRO A 71 9.31 -4.02 -9.88
C PRO A 71 9.02 -4.97 -11.05
N ALA A 72 8.25 -6.01 -10.78
CA ALA A 72 7.71 -6.85 -11.84
C ALA A 72 6.71 -6.06 -12.70
N VAL A 73 6.80 -6.25 -14.02
CA VAL A 73 5.91 -5.61 -15.01
C VAL A 73 5.36 -6.61 -16.01
N VAL A 74 5.96 -7.80 -16.11
CA VAL A 74 5.55 -8.90 -16.99
C VAL A 74 5.61 -10.25 -16.26
N VAL A 75 5.10 -11.29 -16.90
CA VAL A 75 4.99 -12.65 -16.36
C VAL A 75 5.49 -13.65 -17.40
N HIS A 76 6.38 -14.57 -17.03
CA HIS A 76 6.87 -15.62 -17.92
C HIS A 76 5.71 -16.47 -18.48
N ALA A 77 5.67 -16.67 -19.79
CA ALA A 77 4.53 -17.27 -20.48
C ALA A 77 4.28 -18.74 -20.12
N GLU A 78 5.34 -19.48 -19.79
CA GLU A 78 5.25 -20.89 -19.36
C GLU A 78 5.15 -21.06 -17.85
N THR A 79 6.07 -20.50 -17.07
CA THR A 79 6.16 -20.73 -15.62
C THR A 79 5.29 -19.79 -14.78
N PHE A 80 4.72 -18.76 -15.41
CA PHE A 80 3.99 -17.68 -14.74
C PHE A 80 4.80 -16.95 -13.65
N GLN A 81 6.13 -17.01 -13.76
CA GLN A 81 7.04 -16.25 -12.90
C GLN A 81 6.93 -14.75 -13.22
N ARG A 82 6.81 -13.93 -12.19
CA ARG A 82 6.82 -12.46 -12.33
C ARG A 82 8.23 -11.95 -12.58
N LEU A 83 8.37 -11.06 -13.56
CA LEU A 83 9.64 -10.56 -14.04
C LEU A 83 9.57 -9.04 -14.23
N CYS A 84 10.67 -8.35 -13.93
CA CYS A 84 10.89 -6.99 -14.41
C CYS A 84 11.40 -7.03 -15.87
N ASP A 85 11.41 -5.88 -16.56
CA ASP A 85 11.86 -5.79 -17.96
C ASP A 85 13.23 -6.44 -18.20
N ASN A 86 14.17 -6.26 -17.26
CA ASN A 86 15.51 -6.84 -17.35
C ASN A 86 15.50 -8.35 -17.13
N CYS A 87 14.73 -8.86 -16.17
CA CYS A 87 14.67 -10.29 -15.88
C CYS A 87 13.86 -11.06 -16.94
N SER A 88 13.03 -10.39 -17.73
CA SER A 88 12.35 -10.97 -18.88
C SER A 88 13.19 -10.98 -20.16
N PHE A 89 14.39 -10.39 -20.17
CA PHE A 89 15.19 -10.29 -21.39
C PHE A 89 15.54 -11.70 -21.93
N GLY A 90 15.12 -11.97 -23.16
CA GLY A 90 15.34 -13.26 -23.83
C GLY A 90 14.39 -14.39 -23.38
N LEU A 91 13.38 -14.09 -22.56
CA LEU A 91 12.32 -15.03 -22.15
C LEU A 91 11.02 -14.70 -22.86
N ASP A 92 10.18 -15.71 -23.06
CA ASP A 92 8.80 -15.49 -23.52
C ASP A 92 7.97 -14.98 -22.34
N ALA A 93 7.46 -13.75 -22.46
CA ALA A 93 6.82 -13.04 -21.36
C ALA A 93 5.50 -12.42 -21.82
N LEU A 94 4.49 -12.55 -20.96
CA LEU A 94 3.17 -11.97 -21.08
C LEU A 94 3.13 -10.65 -20.32
N THR A 95 2.60 -9.63 -20.99
CA THR A 95 2.10 -8.42 -20.33
C THR A 95 0.86 -8.75 -19.48
N LEU A 96 0.50 -7.87 -18.55
CA LEU A 96 -0.72 -8.07 -17.73
C LEU A 96 -2.00 -8.20 -18.56
N PRO A 97 -2.22 -7.39 -19.63
CA PRO A 97 -3.37 -7.57 -20.51
C PRO A 97 -3.39 -8.94 -21.21
N GLU A 98 -2.25 -9.43 -21.68
CA GLU A 98 -2.15 -10.76 -22.32
C GLU A 98 -2.42 -11.88 -21.32
N LEU A 99 -1.91 -11.76 -20.10
CA LEU A 99 -2.21 -12.69 -19.03
C LEU A 99 -3.70 -12.66 -18.66
N ALA A 100 -4.31 -11.49 -18.57
CA ALA A 100 -5.74 -11.34 -18.29
C ALA A 100 -6.61 -12.02 -19.36
N LEU A 101 -6.26 -11.85 -20.64
CA LEU A 101 -6.91 -12.54 -21.75
C LEU A 101 -6.76 -14.06 -21.64
N ARG A 102 -5.55 -14.53 -21.29
CA ARG A 102 -5.25 -15.97 -21.16
C ARG A 102 -5.96 -16.63 -19.98
N LEU A 103 -6.16 -15.89 -18.88
CA LEU A 103 -6.83 -16.39 -17.68
C LEU A 103 -8.35 -16.16 -17.70
N GLY A 104 -8.85 -15.28 -18.57
CA GLY A 104 -10.27 -14.90 -18.61
C GLY A 104 -10.72 -14.11 -17.37
N VAL A 105 -9.79 -13.45 -16.68
CA VAL A 105 -10.04 -12.64 -15.48
C VAL A 105 -9.16 -11.40 -15.50
N VAL A 106 -9.65 -10.30 -14.92
CA VAL A 106 -8.86 -9.07 -14.78
C VAL A 106 -7.62 -9.35 -13.95
N VAL A 107 -6.46 -8.90 -14.43
CA VAL A 107 -5.19 -8.96 -13.69
C VAL A 107 -4.66 -7.55 -13.52
N ARG A 108 -4.30 -7.17 -12.30
CA ARG A 108 -3.62 -5.90 -12.01
C ARG A 108 -2.45 -6.09 -11.07
N MET A 109 -1.56 -5.10 -11.04
CA MET A 109 -0.54 -5.01 -10.00
C MET A 109 -1.16 -4.64 -8.66
N ALA A 110 -0.58 -5.18 -7.59
CA ALA A 110 -0.73 -4.63 -6.25
C ALA A 110 -0.21 -3.19 -6.26
N PRO A 111 -0.82 -2.28 -5.49
CA PRO A 111 -0.28 -0.94 -5.33
C PRO A 111 1.16 -1.04 -4.79
N VAL A 112 2.07 -0.31 -5.44
CA VAL A 112 3.47 -0.22 -5.01
C VAL A 112 3.50 0.40 -3.61
N LEU A 113 3.67 -0.43 -2.59
CA LEU A 113 4.03 0.05 -1.26
C LEU A 113 5.47 0.55 -1.38
N ALA A 114 5.66 1.86 -1.25
CA ALA A 114 6.94 2.52 -1.50
C ALA A 114 8.10 1.79 -0.80
N ARG A 115 9.04 1.24 -1.57
CA ARG A 115 10.33 0.78 -1.05
C ARG A 115 11.13 2.03 -0.65
N SER A 116 11.56 2.05 0.61
CA SER A 116 12.53 2.98 1.22
C SER A 116 12.17 4.48 1.20
N GLY A 117 11.37 4.89 2.16
CA GLY A 117 11.65 6.07 2.98
C GLY A 117 11.70 5.63 4.45
N ARG A 118 12.16 6.46 5.39
CA ARG A 118 12.09 6.15 6.84
C ARG A 118 10.65 5.89 7.36
N HIS A 119 9.65 6.00 6.48
CA HIS A 119 8.24 5.65 6.67
C HIS A 119 7.90 4.19 6.30
N ALA A 120 8.85 3.39 5.81
CA ALA A 120 8.66 1.98 5.46
C ALA A 120 8.89 1.05 6.67
N ALA A 121 8.32 1.39 7.83
CA ALA A 121 8.14 0.40 8.87
C ALA A 121 7.02 -0.57 8.43
N PRO A 122 7.15 -1.88 8.67
CA PRO A 122 6.04 -2.81 8.45
C PRO A 122 4.84 -2.28 9.23
N GLU A 123 3.73 -2.03 8.56
CA GLU A 123 2.46 -1.77 9.25
C GLU A 123 1.98 -3.10 9.85
N GLU A 124 2.64 -3.61 10.88
CA GLU A 124 1.88 -4.10 12.02
C GLU A 124 0.99 -2.94 12.44
N GLY A 125 -0.31 -3.17 12.62
CA GLY A 125 -1.27 -2.11 12.91
C GLY A 125 -0.76 -1.25 14.06
N CYS A 126 -0.12 -0.14 13.72
CA CYS A 126 0.52 0.71 14.70
C CYS A 126 -0.64 1.28 15.50
N SER A 127 -0.82 0.81 16.73
CA SER A 127 -1.94 1.21 17.59
C SER A 127 -2.02 2.73 17.66
N ALA A 128 -0.86 3.40 17.65
CA ALA A 128 -0.68 4.84 17.48
C ALA A 128 -1.38 5.39 16.22
N SER A 129 -1.11 4.83 15.03
CA SER A 129 -1.70 5.30 13.77
C SER A 129 -3.24 5.25 13.79
N ASN A 130 -3.82 4.13 14.21
CA ASN A 130 -5.29 3.98 14.32
C ASN A 130 -5.91 4.87 15.40
N ARG A 131 -5.16 5.12 16.49
CA ARG A 131 -5.58 6.04 17.55
C ARG A 131 -5.58 7.48 17.05
N ILE A 132 -4.44 7.94 16.52
CA ILE A 132 -4.27 9.29 15.97
C ILE A 132 -5.35 9.59 14.93
N ALA A 133 -5.56 8.68 13.97
CA ALA A 133 -6.57 8.87 12.92
C ALA A 133 -8.00 9.07 13.47
N ARG A 134 -8.36 8.38 14.55
CA ARG A 134 -9.69 8.47 15.17
C ARG A 134 -9.84 9.71 16.06
N GLU A 135 -8.78 10.08 16.77
CA GLU A 135 -8.81 11.16 17.76
C GLU A 135 -8.55 12.55 17.15
N PHE A 136 -7.93 12.62 15.96
CA PHE A 136 -7.43 13.86 15.37
C PHE A 136 -8.43 15.00 15.37
N ALA A 137 -9.61 14.78 14.77
CA ALA A 137 -10.62 15.84 14.59
C ALA A 137 -11.15 16.40 15.93
N SER A 138 -11.17 15.60 17.00
CA SER A 138 -11.69 16.01 18.30
C SER A 138 -10.63 16.56 19.25
N HIS A 139 -9.33 16.35 18.96
CA HIS A 139 -8.26 16.68 19.90
C HIS A 139 -7.21 17.64 19.32
N VAL A 140 -7.21 17.93 18.02
CA VAL A 140 -6.17 18.80 17.41
C VAL A 140 -6.14 20.21 18.01
N GLU A 141 -7.24 20.70 18.58
CA GLU A 141 -7.30 22.00 19.28
C GLU A 141 -6.54 21.99 20.62
N ASP A 142 -6.40 20.84 21.26
CA ASP A 142 -5.69 20.68 22.54
C ASP A 142 -4.15 20.76 22.34
N PRO A 143 -3.46 21.79 22.87
CA PRO A 143 -2.01 21.91 22.78
C PRO A 143 -1.24 20.76 23.45
N GLY A 144 -1.79 20.17 24.52
CA GLY A 144 -1.20 19.03 25.20
C GLY A 144 -1.19 17.81 24.29
N TRP A 145 -2.35 17.50 23.71
CA TRP A 145 -2.47 16.41 22.73
C TRP A 145 -1.57 16.61 21.51
N ARG A 146 -1.45 17.83 20.95
CA ARG A 146 -0.52 18.11 19.84
C ARG A 146 0.95 17.83 20.22
N THR A 147 1.34 18.15 21.46
CA THR A 147 2.69 17.90 21.96
C THR A 147 2.96 16.41 22.08
N GLU A 148 2.01 15.65 22.63
CA GLU A 148 2.08 14.19 22.72
C GLU A 148 2.14 13.53 21.34
N LEU A 149 1.29 13.99 20.41
CA LEU A 149 1.31 13.56 19.01
C LEU A 149 2.68 13.78 18.39
N CYS A 150 3.28 14.97 18.51
CA CYS A 150 4.59 15.26 17.94
C CYS A 150 5.69 14.38 18.56
N ALA A 151 5.64 14.14 19.87
CA ALA A 151 6.57 13.23 20.55
C ALA A 151 6.39 11.76 20.13
N GLU A 152 5.17 11.34 19.80
CA GLU A 152 4.87 10.02 19.25
C GLU A 152 5.36 9.89 17.79
N LEU A 153 5.08 10.88 16.94
CA LEU A 153 5.56 10.93 15.56
C LEU A 153 7.10 10.91 15.46
N ALA A 154 7.79 11.54 16.42
CA ALA A 154 9.24 11.52 16.48
C ALA A 154 9.82 10.13 16.82
N ARG A 155 9.11 9.35 17.65
CA ARG A 155 9.56 8.03 18.12
C ARG A 155 9.09 6.89 17.21
N THR A 156 7.97 7.08 16.51
CA THR A 156 7.29 6.02 15.76
C THR A 156 7.00 6.51 14.34
N PRO A 157 7.90 6.25 13.38
CA PRO A 157 7.73 6.71 12.00
C PRO A 157 6.41 6.26 11.35
N GLY A 158 5.93 5.05 11.66
CA GLY A 158 4.64 4.53 11.15
C GLY A 158 3.39 5.25 11.66
N ALA A 159 3.50 6.08 12.71
CA ALA A 159 2.39 6.87 13.23
C ALA A 159 2.00 8.04 12.30
N VAL A 160 2.90 8.43 11.37
CA VAL A 160 2.63 9.46 10.35
C VAL A 160 1.43 9.09 9.49
N THR A 161 1.21 7.80 9.20
CA THR A 161 0.02 7.34 8.47
C THR A 161 -1.28 7.78 9.19
N GLY A 162 -1.31 7.73 10.52
CA GLY A 162 -2.45 8.16 11.33
C GLY A 162 -2.73 9.64 11.19
N LEU A 163 -1.68 10.47 11.17
CA LEU A 163 -1.78 11.91 10.89
C LEU A 163 -2.35 12.17 9.49
N LEU A 164 -1.84 11.48 8.46
CA LEU A 164 -2.33 11.62 7.08
C LEU A 164 -3.82 11.27 6.97
N ILE A 165 -4.23 10.15 7.56
CA ILE A 165 -5.63 9.70 7.57
C ILE A 165 -6.50 10.70 8.35
N GLY A 166 -6.10 11.09 9.55
CA GLY A 166 -6.85 12.01 10.41
C GLY A 166 -7.07 13.37 9.75
N VAL A 167 -6.02 13.98 9.19
CA VAL A 167 -6.12 15.25 8.45
C VAL A 167 -6.91 15.07 7.14
N GLY A 168 -6.71 13.96 6.43
CA GLY A 168 -7.42 13.66 5.18
C GLY A 168 -8.92 13.44 5.37
N ALA A 169 -9.33 12.94 6.53
CA ALA A 169 -10.74 12.71 6.88
C ALA A 169 -11.51 13.99 7.22
N LEU A 170 -10.82 15.10 7.48
CA LEU A 170 -11.48 16.39 7.73
C LEU A 170 -12.26 16.85 6.49
N SER A 171 -13.49 17.31 6.70
CA SER A 171 -14.23 18.02 5.67
C SER A 171 -13.61 19.40 5.40
N HIS A 172 -13.95 20.02 4.27
CA HIS A 172 -13.49 21.39 3.98
C HIS A 172 -13.91 22.39 5.07
N ARG A 173 -15.06 22.16 5.71
CA ARG A 173 -15.53 23.00 6.82
C ARG A 173 -14.66 22.80 8.05
N ASP A 174 -14.38 21.55 8.44
CA ASP A 174 -13.54 21.27 9.60
C ASP A 174 -12.14 21.85 9.43
N VAL A 175 -11.59 21.82 8.21
CA VAL A 175 -10.28 22.43 7.92
C VAL A 175 -10.31 23.94 8.16
N LEU A 176 -11.38 24.63 7.78
CA LEU A 176 -11.51 26.07 8.00
C LEU A 176 -11.72 26.40 9.49
N ASP A 177 -12.59 25.64 10.16
CA ASP A 177 -12.91 25.84 11.57
C ASP A 177 -11.69 25.57 12.47
N LEU A 178 -10.90 24.54 12.14
CA LEU A 178 -9.71 24.13 12.89
C LEU A 178 -8.40 24.76 12.37
N TYR A 179 -8.47 25.64 11.37
CA TYR A 179 -7.28 26.12 10.64
C TYR A 179 -6.15 26.65 11.55
N PRO A 180 -6.42 27.49 12.58
CA PRO A 180 -5.37 27.95 13.48
C PRO A 180 -4.66 26.82 14.23
N ALA A 181 -5.41 25.80 14.67
CA ALA A 181 -4.87 24.63 15.37
C ALA A 181 -4.06 23.74 14.42
N LEU A 182 -4.49 23.60 13.16
CA LEU A 182 -3.77 22.87 12.13
C LEU A 182 -2.44 23.54 11.78
N CYS A 183 -2.42 24.86 11.63
CA CYS A 183 -1.17 25.62 11.41
C CYS A 183 -0.22 25.50 12.62
N ALA A 184 -0.75 25.59 13.84
CA ALA A 184 0.04 25.38 15.05
C ALA A 184 0.68 23.99 15.06
N LEU A 185 -0.10 22.94 14.74
CA LEU A 185 0.43 21.59 14.61
C LEU A 185 1.51 21.52 13.53
N GLY A 186 1.28 22.11 12.35
CA GLY A 186 2.25 22.16 11.25
C GLY A 186 3.62 22.67 11.70
N THR A 187 3.65 23.77 12.47
CA THR A 187 4.90 24.35 13.02
C THR A 187 5.54 23.50 14.12
N GLN A 188 4.76 22.67 14.82
CA GLN A 188 5.23 21.83 15.93
C GLN A 188 5.76 20.48 15.46
N LEU A 189 5.52 20.10 14.20
CA LEU A 189 5.89 18.80 13.67
C LEU A 189 7.38 18.50 13.83
N PRO A 190 7.76 17.23 14.10
CA PRO A 190 9.15 16.82 14.09
C PRO A 190 9.84 17.16 12.76
N ALA A 191 11.08 17.64 12.79
CA ALA A 191 11.79 18.18 11.63
C ALA A 191 11.78 17.26 10.40
N GLY A 192 11.90 15.94 10.59
CA GLY A 192 11.83 14.97 9.49
C GLY A 192 10.44 14.89 8.85
N VAL A 193 9.38 14.85 9.66
CA VAL A 193 7.98 14.81 9.19
C VAL A 193 7.61 16.12 8.52
N HIS A 194 7.99 17.25 9.13
CA HIS A 194 7.78 18.58 8.56
C HIS A 194 8.44 18.70 7.18
N ALA A 195 9.72 18.34 7.05
CA ALA A 195 10.44 18.43 5.79
C ALA A 195 9.84 17.56 4.68
N ASP A 196 9.35 16.37 5.04
CA ASP A 196 8.73 15.45 4.08
C ASP A 196 7.36 15.96 3.60
N LEU A 197 6.52 16.47 4.51
CA LEU A 197 5.22 17.04 4.13
C LEU A 197 5.39 18.33 3.32
N LEU A 198 6.31 19.20 3.71
CA LEU A 198 6.65 20.40 2.94
C LEU A 198 7.15 20.05 1.53
N ARG A 199 7.97 19.01 1.38
CA ARG A 199 8.40 18.56 0.06
C ARG A 199 7.22 18.04 -0.76
N ALA A 200 6.28 17.35 -0.11
CA ALA A 200 5.11 16.77 -0.77
C ALA A 200 4.11 17.84 -1.30
N THR A 201 4.09 19.05 -0.74
CA THR A 201 3.21 20.13 -1.25
C THR A 201 3.58 20.58 -2.67
N THR A 202 4.83 20.33 -3.11
CA THR A 202 5.25 20.55 -4.52
C THR A 202 4.48 19.68 -5.52
N ARG A 203 3.91 18.56 -5.07
CA ARG A 203 3.01 17.67 -5.84
C ARG A 203 1.74 17.41 -5.02
N PRO A 204 0.79 18.36 -4.99
CA PRO A 204 -0.29 18.38 -4.00
C PRO A 204 -1.34 17.28 -4.21
N GLN A 205 -1.29 16.54 -5.31
CA GLN A 205 -2.22 15.43 -5.59
C GLN A 205 -1.95 14.18 -4.74
N SER A 206 -0.85 14.14 -3.99
CA SER A 206 -0.57 13.05 -3.05
C SER A 206 -1.26 13.29 -1.70
N PRO A 207 -1.64 12.23 -0.95
CA PRO A 207 -2.19 12.38 0.40
C PRO A 207 -1.29 13.22 1.34
N ALA A 208 0.02 13.03 1.26
CA ALA A 208 1.00 13.83 2.00
C ALA A 208 1.01 15.32 1.59
N GLY A 209 0.87 15.60 0.29
CA GLY A 209 0.77 16.96 -0.22
C GLY A 209 -0.50 17.67 0.24
N VAL A 210 -1.66 17.00 0.19
CA VAL A 210 -2.93 17.53 0.71
C VAL A 210 -2.84 17.78 2.21
N THR A 211 -2.28 16.84 2.97
CA THR A 211 -2.07 17.01 4.42
C THR A 211 -1.15 18.19 4.72
N GLY A 212 -0.03 18.34 4.00
CA GLY A 212 0.87 19.48 4.17
C GLY A 212 0.15 20.82 3.98
N LEU A 213 -0.63 20.95 2.89
CA LEU A 213 -1.42 22.16 2.63
C LEU A 213 -2.44 22.44 3.74
N ARG A 214 -3.13 21.41 4.24
CA ARG A 214 -4.10 21.54 5.34
C ARG A 214 -3.47 21.93 6.67
N LEU A 215 -2.18 21.61 6.87
CA LEU A 215 -1.39 22.00 8.05
C LEU A 215 -0.70 23.36 7.87
N GLY A 216 -0.93 24.06 6.75
CA GLY A 216 -0.34 25.37 6.48
C GLY A 216 1.14 25.34 6.09
N LEU A 217 1.61 24.24 5.50
CA LEU A 217 2.98 24.06 4.99
C LEU A 217 3.10 24.44 3.51
#